data_AF-A0A934Y0Q9-F1
#
_entry.id   AF-A0A934Y0Q9-F1
#
_cell.length_a   1.000
_cell.length_b   1.000
_cell.length_c   1.000
_cell.angle_alpha   90.00
_cell.angle_beta   90.00
_cell.angle_gamma   90.00
#
_symmetry.space_group_name_H-M   'P 1'
#
loop_
_entity.id
_entity.type
_entity.pdbx_description
1 polymer ?
#
loop_
_entity_poly.entity_id
_entity_poly.type
_entity_poly.pdbx_seq_one_letter_code
_entity_poly.pdbx_strand_id
1 'polypeptide(L)'
;GVAATTTTTCTAPGGPFSGFGQTVTAVGAAGSTTGGPLSGSCTLGASQVVVTMTCSEDQGGTPVSRTFDLTCPAGTVAAAPSVPVPAFGNPARILLALSALLMGMVTLALRARRG
;
A
#
# COMPACT_ATOMS: atom_id res chain seq x y z
N GLY A 1 3.29 36.95 27.14
CA GLY A 1 2.61 37.33 25.89
C GLY A 1 1.32 36.56 25.80
N VAL A 2 0.25 37.18 25.29
CA VAL A 2 -1.06 36.54 25.08
C VAL A 2 -0.91 35.49 23.96
N ALA A 3 -1.59 34.34 24.07
CA ALA A 3 -1.61 33.34 23.01
C ALA A 3 -2.28 33.94 21.76
N ALA A 4 -1.60 33.90 20.61
CA ALA A 4 -2.15 34.34 19.35
C ALA A 4 -2.93 33.18 18.71
N THR A 5 -4.07 33.47 18.10
CA THR A 5 -4.77 32.52 17.23
C THR A 5 -4.22 32.71 15.83
N THR A 6 -3.64 31.66 15.25
CA THR A 6 -3.14 31.64 13.87
C THR A 6 -3.99 30.70 13.02
N THR A 7 -4.16 31.03 11.74
CA THR A 7 -4.93 30.19 10.80
C THR A 7 -3.97 29.56 9.81
N THR A 8 -3.90 28.23 9.78
CA THR A 8 -3.01 27.49 8.89
C THR A 8 -3.83 26.84 7.78
N THR A 9 -3.55 27.21 6.54
CA THR A 9 -4.18 26.62 5.36
C THR A 9 -3.17 25.75 4.62
N CYS A 10 -3.46 24.46 4.48
CA CYS A 10 -2.60 23.52 3.79
C CYS A 10 -3.18 23.14 2.43
N THR A 11 -2.31 22.93 1.45
CA THR A 11 -2.70 22.38 0.15
C THR A 11 -2.25 20.93 0.10
N ALA A 12 -3.18 20.01 -0.20
CA ALA A 12 -2.84 18.61 -0.33
C ALA A 12 -1.81 18.42 -1.45
N PRO A 13 -0.66 17.78 -1.18
CA PRO A 13 0.22 17.38 -2.26
C PRO A 13 -0.51 16.32 -3.09
N GLY A 14 -0.61 16.54 -4.40
CA GLY A 14 -1.14 15.53 -5.32
C GLY A 14 -0.33 14.23 -5.24
N GLY A 15 -0.86 13.13 -5.78
CA GLY A 15 -0.26 11.79 -5.65
C GLY A 15 -1.10 10.89 -4.75
N PRO A 16 -0.50 9.94 -3.98
CA PRO A 16 -1.28 8.97 -3.21
C PRO A 16 -1.99 9.59 -2.00
N PHE A 17 -1.73 10.87 -1.67
CA PHE A 17 -2.26 11.55 -0.50
C PHE A 17 -3.59 12.24 -0.80
N SER A 18 -4.55 12.17 0.14
CA SER A 18 -5.86 12.79 0.03
C SER A 18 -6.32 13.36 1.38
N GLY A 19 -7.11 14.42 1.36
CA GLY A 19 -7.70 15.04 2.55
C GLY A 19 -6.84 16.08 3.27
N PHE A 20 -5.56 16.24 2.91
CA PHE A 20 -4.65 17.20 3.58
C PHE A 20 -4.90 18.68 3.23
N GLY A 21 -5.89 18.99 2.38
CA GLY A 21 -6.20 20.34 1.90
C GLY A 21 -7.07 21.17 2.84
N GLN A 22 -6.84 21.05 4.16
CA GLN A 22 -7.72 21.64 5.19
C GLN A 22 -7.13 22.94 5.75
N THR A 23 -8.02 23.79 6.26
CA THR A 23 -7.66 24.92 7.11
C THR A 23 -7.85 24.53 8.57
N VAL A 24 -6.82 24.73 9.39
CA VAL A 24 -6.83 24.45 10.82
C VAL A 24 -6.46 25.71 11.60
N THR A 25 -7.17 25.96 12.70
CA THR A 25 -6.87 27.07 13.59
C THR A 25 -5.90 26.58 14.65
N ALA A 26 -4.69 27.13 14.70
CA ALA A 26 -3.73 26.88 15.75
C ALA A 26 -3.79 28.01 16.80
N VAL A 27 -3.70 27.65 18.07
CA VAL A 27 -3.68 28.61 19.18
C VAL A 27 -2.36 28.47 19.93
N GLY A 28 -1.60 29.56 20.07
CA GLY A 28 -0.37 29.57 20.84
C GLY A 28 0.64 30.64 20.41
N ALA A 29 1.90 30.48 20.82
CA ALA A 29 2.98 31.33 20.32
C ALA A 29 3.23 31.08 18.82
N ALA A 30 3.88 32.00 18.11
CA ALA A 30 4.30 31.79 16.72
C ALA A 30 5.05 30.44 16.59
N GLY A 31 4.59 29.55 15.71
CA GLY A 31 5.09 28.17 15.59
C GLY A 31 4.37 27.14 16.46
N SER A 32 3.31 27.52 17.17
CA SER A 32 2.41 26.57 17.85
C SER A 32 1.63 25.75 16.84
N THR A 33 1.69 24.43 16.96
CA THR A 33 0.89 23.48 16.19
C THR A 33 -0.35 23.02 16.95
N THR A 34 -0.73 23.70 18.03
CA THR A 34 -1.94 23.39 18.83
C THR A 34 -3.20 23.87 18.09
N GLY A 35 -3.44 23.27 16.94
CA GLY A 35 -4.62 23.38 16.10
C GLY A 35 -4.97 22.00 15.59
N GLY A 36 -6.27 21.70 15.49
CA GLY A 36 -6.79 20.35 15.24
C GLY A 36 -6.03 19.60 14.14
N PRO A 37 -5.86 18.27 14.25
CA PRO A 37 -4.97 17.54 13.37
C PRO A 37 -5.43 17.69 11.91
N LEU A 38 -4.49 18.05 11.03
CA LEU A 38 -4.65 17.85 9.60
C LEU A 38 -4.97 16.37 9.40
N SER A 39 -6.20 16.09 9.00
CA SER A 39 -6.66 14.74 8.76
C SER A 39 -6.50 14.45 7.28
N GLY A 40 -5.81 13.35 6.98
CA GLY A 40 -5.56 12.93 5.61
C GLY A 40 -5.28 11.45 5.57
N SER A 41 -5.30 10.89 4.37
CA SER A 41 -5.03 9.48 4.11
C SER A 41 -4.07 9.37 2.94
N CYS A 42 -3.45 8.20 2.80
CA CYS A 42 -2.70 7.88 1.61
C CYS A 42 -3.04 6.49 1.08
N THR A 43 -3.02 6.31 -0.24
CA THR A 43 -3.18 5.01 -0.88
C THR A 43 -1.84 4.27 -0.86
N LEU A 44 -1.80 3.11 -0.19
CA LEU A 44 -0.60 2.28 -0.10
C LEU A 44 -0.19 1.76 -1.47
N GLY A 45 1.08 1.96 -1.84
CA GLY A 45 1.68 1.46 -3.08
C GLY A 45 2.74 0.39 -2.84
N ALA A 46 3.39 -0.07 -3.91
CA ALA A 46 4.48 -1.05 -3.82
C ALA A 46 5.75 -0.52 -3.14
N SER A 47 5.86 0.80 -3.00
CA SER A 47 7.02 1.47 -2.38
C SER A 47 6.56 2.63 -1.51
N GLN A 48 7.41 2.99 -0.55
CA GLN A 48 7.21 4.17 0.29
C GLN A 48 7.27 5.44 -0.58
N VAL A 49 6.37 6.38 -0.30
CA VAL A 49 6.32 7.69 -0.96
C VAL A 49 6.43 8.77 0.11
N VAL A 50 7.35 9.71 -0.08
CA VAL A 50 7.49 10.91 0.76
C VAL A 50 7.23 12.14 -0.10
N VAL A 51 6.32 13.01 0.35
CA VAL A 51 6.02 14.26 -0.35
C VAL A 51 5.95 15.41 0.64
N THR A 52 6.57 16.53 0.27
CA THR A 52 6.51 17.77 1.03
C THR A 52 5.19 18.49 0.78
N MET A 53 4.41 18.66 1.84
CA MET A 53 3.21 19.50 1.90
C MET A 53 3.59 20.91 2.32
N THR A 54 3.01 21.91 1.68
CA THR A 54 3.17 23.32 2.06
C THR A 54 1.87 23.86 2.65
N CYS A 55 1.99 24.57 3.76
CA CYS A 55 0.92 25.27 4.44
C CYS A 55 1.27 26.75 4.59
N SER A 56 0.26 27.61 4.53
CA SER A 56 0.37 29.04 4.83
C SER A 56 -0.28 29.32 6.18
N GLU A 57 0.52 29.74 7.14
CA GLU A 57 0.10 30.14 8.48
C GLU A 57 -0.08 31.67 8.52
N ASP A 58 -1.29 32.15 8.76
CA ASP A 58 -1.56 33.58 9.02
C ASP A 58 -1.22 33.92 10.47
N GLN A 59 -0.15 34.69 10.66
CA GLN A 59 0.30 35.18 11.96
C GLN A 59 -0.13 36.63 12.17
N GLY A 60 -1.44 36.86 12.32
CA GLY A 60 -1.97 38.20 12.54
C GLY A 60 -1.88 39.08 11.29
N GLY A 61 -2.24 38.51 10.12
CA GLY A 61 -2.22 39.18 8.82
C GLY A 61 -0.91 39.05 8.04
N THR A 62 0.11 38.39 8.61
CA THR A 62 1.35 38.07 7.89
C THR A 62 1.37 36.58 7.53
N PRO A 63 1.34 36.20 6.24
CA PRO A 63 1.41 34.81 5.83
C PRO A 63 2.84 34.28 5.96
N VAL A 64 2.98 33.14 6.64
CA VAL A 64 4.25 32.43 6.85
C VAL A 64 4.15 31.03 6.24
N SER A 65 5.07 30.67 5.36
CA SER A 65 5.11 29.34 4.76
C SER A 65 5.68 28.30 5.74
N ARG A 66 4.97 27.19 5.90
CA ARG A 66 5.37 26.01 6.68
C ARG A 66 5.39 24.79 5.78
N THR A 67 6.38 23.93 5.94
CA THR A 67 6.50 22.69 5.16
C THR A 67 6.52 21.49 6.08
N PHE A 68 5.80 20.44 5.68
CA PHE A 68 5.70 19.18 6.41
C PHE A 68 5.92 18.02 5.44
N ASP A 69 6.71 17.03 5.81
CA ASP A 69 6.87 15.84 5.00
C ASP A 69 5.81 14.80 5.35
N LEU A 70 5.00 14.42 4.36
CA LEU A 70 4.04 13.35 4.47
C LEU A 70 4.69 12.06 4.00
N THR A 71 4.67 11.03 4.85
CA THR A 71 5.19 9.71 4.52
C THR A 71 4.04 8.73 4.35
N CYS A 72 3.92 8.11 3.17
CA CYS A 72 3.03 6.99 2.91
C CYS A 72 3.85 5.70 2.85
N PRO A 73 3.64 4.75 3.77
CA PRO A 73 4.39 3.49 3.77
C PRO A 73 4.03 2.62 2.55
N ALA A 74 4.91 1.68 2.22
CA ALA A 74 4.59 0.63 1.26
C ALA A 74 3.48 -0.28 1.83
N GLY A 75 2.56 -0.71 0.97
CA GLY A 75 1.58 -1.73 1.30
C GLY A 75 2.26 -3.08 1.49
N THR A 76 1.81 -3.85 2.49
CA THR A 76 2.23 -5.24 2.65
C THR A 76 1.34 -6.12 1.78
N VAL A 77 1.96 -6.89 0.88
CA VAL A 77 1.25 -7.93 0.14
C VAL A 77 1.08 -9.12 1.08
N ALA A 78 -0.16 -9.47 1.44
CA ALA A 78 -0.41 -10.69 2.19
C ALA A 78 0.08 -11.89 1.36
N ALA A 79 0.87 -12.77 1.96
CA ALA A 79 1.25 -14.02 1.30
C ALA A 79 -0.02 -14.78 0.91
N ALA A 80 -0.09 -15.22 -0.35
CA ALA A 80 -1.21 -16.03 -0.80
C ALA A 80 -1.33 -17.27 0.10
N PRO A 81 -2.55 -17.66 0.51
CA PRO A 81 -2.73 -18.87 1.30
C PRO A 81 -2.16 -20.04 0.50
N SER A 82 -1.18 -20.75 1.08
CA SER A 82 -0.68 -21.98 0.51
C SER A 82 -1.80 -23.01 0.58
N VAL A 83 -2.47 -23.26 -0.55
CA VAL A 83 -3.29 -24.46 -0.69
C VAL A 83 -2.36 -25.66 -0.56
N PRO A 84 -2.54 -26.53 0.44
CA PRO A 84 -1.70 -27.71 0.59
C PRO A 84 -1.90 -28.59 -0.63
N VAL A 85 -0.92 -28.63 -1.52
CA VAL A 85 -0.88 -29.66 -2.56
C VAL A 85 -0.44 -30.93 -1.85
N PRO A 86 -1.25 -32.00 -1.80
CA PRO A 86 -0.81 -33.24 -1.18
C PRO A 86 0.44 -33.72 -1.90
N ALA A 87 1.57 -33.71 -1.19
CA ALA A 87 2.80 -34.27 -1.68
C ALA A 87 2.60 -35.79 -1.74
N PHE A 88 2.14 -36.29 -2.87
CA PHE A 88 2.20 -37.72 -3.14
C PHE A 88 3.65 -38.14 -2.97
N GLY A 89 3.93 -39.00 -1.99
CA GLY A 89 5.26 -39.49 -1.72
C GLY A 89 5.86 -40.16 -2.96
N ASN A 90 7.18 -40.32 -2.98
CA ASN A 90 7.91 -40.96 -4.09
C ASN A 90 7.24 -42.25 -4.63
N PRO A 91 6.73 -43.19 -3.79
CA PRO A 91 6.05 -44.38 -4.31
C PRO A 91 4.74 -44.08 -5.05
N ALA A 92 3.94 -43.12 -4.59
CA ALA A 92 2.68 -42.75 -5.23
C ALA A 92 2.91 -42.05 -6.59
N ARG A 93 3.98 -41.25 -6.71
CA ARG A 93 4.38 -40.64 -7.99
C ARG A 93 4.84 -41.69 -9.00
N ILE A 94 5.62 -42.68 -8.55
CA ILE A 94 6.10 -43.78 -9.39
C ILE A 94 4.92 -44.64 -9.87
N LEU A 95 3.97 -44.95 -9.00
CA LEU A 95 2.75 -45.70 -9.36
C LEU A 95 1.90 -44.95 -10.39
N LEU A 96 1.69 -43.64 -10.22
CA LEU A 96 0.96 -42.82 -11.19
C LEU A 96 1.67 -42.79 -12.54
N ALA A 97 2.99 -42.58 -12.57
CA ALA A 97 3.78 -42.57 -13.79
C ALA A 97 3.73 -43.94 -14.52
N LEU A 98 3.86 -45.05 -13.80
CA LEU A 98 3.77 -46.40 -14.36
C LEU A 98 2.38 -46.69 -14.91
N SER A 99 1.31 -46.28 -14.21
CA SER A 99 -0.07 -46.48 -14.70
C SER A 99 -0.34 -45.74 -16.01
N ALA A 100 0.17 -44.52 -16.15
CA ALA A 100 0.08 -43.74 -17.39
C ALA A 100 0.88 -44.39 -18.53
N LEU A 101 2.08 -44.92 -18.23
CA LEU A 101 2.93 -45.61 -19.20
C LEU A 101 2.25 -46.88 -19.74
N LEU A 102 1.65 -47.68 -18.85
CA LEU A 102 0.95 -48.91 -19.21
C LEU A 102 -0.27 -48.61 -20.09
N MET A 103 -1.08 -47.60 -19.75
CA MET A 103 -2.20 -47.17 -20.59
C MET A 103 -1.74 -46.65 -21.96
N GLY A 104 -0.64 -45.90 -22.02
CA GLY A 104 -0.01 -45.46 -23.27
C GLY A 104 0.43 -46.64 -24.16
N MET A 105 1.05 -47.66 -23.58
CA MET A 105 1.45 -48.86 -24.34
C MET A 105 0.25 -49.67 -24.85
N VAL A 106 -0.81 -49.80 -24.06
CA VAL A 106 -2.04 -50.51 -24.45
C VAL A 106 -2.72 -49.81 -25.63
N THR A 107 -2.83 -48.48 -25.59
CA THR A 107 -3.41 -47.70 -26.70
C THR A 107 -2.56 -47.81 -27.97
N LEU A 108 -1.23 -47.81 -27.85
CA LEU A 108 -0.32 -47.97 -28.98
C LEU A 108 -0.38 -49.38 -29.57
N ALA A 109 -0.44 -50.42 -28.73
CA ALA A 109 -0.56 -51.81 -29.16
C ALA A 109 -1.89 -52.09 -29.87
N LEU A 110 -3.00 -51.53 -29.37
CA LEU A 110 -4.30 -51.61 -30.03
C LEU A 110 -4.32 -50.90 -31.39
N ARG A 111 -3.59 -49.78 -31.52
CA ARG A 111 -3.43 -49.07 -32.80
C ARG A 111 -2.55 -49.83 -33.78
N ALA A 112 -1.45 -50.42 -33.32
CA ALA A 112 -0.53 -51.20 -34.16
C ALA A 112 -1.17 -52.49 -34.70
N ARG A 113 -2.16 -53.06 -34.00
CA ARG A 113 -2.87 -54.29 -34.41
C ARG A 113 -4.00 -54.05 -35.42
N ARG A 114 -4.41 -52.80 -35.63
CA ARG A 114 -5.46 -52.40 -36.58
C ARG A 114 -4.90 -51.75 -37.86
N GLY A 115 -3.58 -51.66 -37.98
CA GLY A 115 -2.87 -51.19 -39.19
C GLY A 115 -2.37 -52.34 -40.03
#